data_AF-A0A957VGV0-F1
#
_entry.id   AF-A0A957VGV0-F1
#
_cell.length_a   1.000
_cell.length_b   1.000
_cell.length_c   1.000
_cell.angle_alpha   90.00
_cell.angle_beta   90.00
_cell.angle_gamma   90.00
#
_symmetry.space_group_name_H-M   'P 1'
#
loop_
_entity.id
_entity.type
_entity.pdbx_description
1 polymer ?
#
loop_
_entity_poly.entity_id
_entity_poly.type
_entity_poly.pdbx_seq_one_letter_code
_entity_poly.pdbx_strand_id
1 'polypeptide(L)'
;YDLFKLNIYALGPYVKEDALQMMLHANALAGNPLSRQELHKLLYLAGNHARLMKIVFETWIKQPPPNGDEVAYFSGQPDVRSECRRILDALHPQEADVARRFVRDQLTPADAPTVQHLVTRGFITNEAQRQLFSPLMAAYLKAENGGVS
;
A
#
# COMPACT_ATOMS: atom_id res chain seq x y z
N TYR A 1 33.41 24.07 1.18
CA TYR A 1 31.97 24.30 1.01
C TYR A 1 31.36 22.96 0.66
N ASP A 2 30.79 22.27 1.63
CA ASP A 2 30.05 21.02 1.39
C ASP A 2 29.02 20.85 2.51
N LEU A 3 28.04 21.76 2.48
CA LEU A 3 26.81 21.70 3.27
C LEU A 3 25.73 21.20 2.30
N PHE A 4 24.82 20.37 2.79
CA PHE A 4 23.71 19.72 2.06
C PHE A 4 24.00 18.35 1.43
N LYS A 5 24.41 17.38 2.26
CA LYS A 5 23.85 16.02 2.10
C LYS A 5 22.35 16.12 2.39
N LEU A 6 21.54 16.12 1.34
CA LEU A 6 20.10 15.87 1.42
C LEU A 6 19.91 14.43 1.94
N ASN A 7 19.96 14.27 3.25
CA ASN A 7 19.41 13.08 3.91
C ASN A 7 17.90 13.15 3.72
N ILE A 8 17.42 12.68 2.56
CA ILE A 8 16.01 12.41 2.35
C ILE A 8 15.68 11.23 3.28
N TYR A 9 15.23 11.55 4.49
CA TYR A 9 14.61 10.57 5.36
C TYR A 9 13.30 10.15 4.69
N ALA A 10 13.35 9.09 3.90
CA ALA A 10 12.14 8.40 3.47
C ALA A 10 11.45 7.91 4.76
N LEU A 11 10.44 8.63 5.21
CA LEU A 11 9.57 8.18 6.29
C LEU A 11 8.93 6.88 5.80
N GLY A 12 9.39 5.75 6.34
CA GLY A 12 8.82 4.44 6.06
C GLY A 12 7.37 4.35 6.54
N PRO A 13 6.70 3.21 6.27
CA PRO A 13 5.40 2.93 6.87
C PRO A 13 5.44 3.11 8.39
N TYR A 14 4.34 3.59 8.98
CA TYR A 14 4.25 3.69 10.43
C TYR A 14 4.47 2.33 11.08
N VAL A 15 5.11 2.34 12.25
CA VAL A 15 5.08 1.18 13.14
C VAL A 15 3.61 0.90 13.49
N LYS A 16 3.26 -0.38 13.59
CA LYS A 16 1.85 -0.83 13.66
C LYS A 16 1.08 -0.17 14.81
N GLU A 17 1.73 0.01 15.95
CA GLU A 17 1.19 0.67 17.13
C GLU A 17 0.85 2.15 16.85
N ASP A 18 1.77 2.89 16.21
CA ASP A 18 1.56 4.30 15.84
C ASP A 18 0.45 4.45 14.80
N ALA A 19 0.43 3.56 13.80
CA ALA A 19 -0.61 3.51 12.78
C ALA A 19 -2.00 3.31 13.42
N LEU A 20 -2.09 2.40 14.39
CA LEU A 20 -3.32 2.14 15.12
C LEU A 20 -3.73 3.35 15.97
N GLN A 21 -2.81 3.97 16.72
CA GLN A 21 -3.13 5.16 17.53
C GLN A 21 -3.61 6.33 16.68
N MET A 22 -2.96 6.57 15.55
CA MET A 22 -3.38 7.60 14.59
C MET A 22 -4.80 7.32 14.06
N MET A 23 -5.10 6.07 13.71
CA MET A 23 -6.43 5.70 13.24
C MET A 23 -7.48 5.73 14.34
N LEU A 24 -7.15 5.36 15.59
CA LEU A 24 -8.04 5.52 16.74
C LEU A 24 -8.39 6.99 16.98
N HIS A 25 -7.41 7.89 16.88
CA HIS A 25 -7.65 9.32 17.00
C HIS A 25 -8.57 9.85 15.88
N ALA A 26 -8.30 9.49 14.62
CA ALA A 26 -9.17 9.86 13.50
C ALA A 26 -10.59 9.28 13.64
N ASN A 27 -10.71 8.05 14.14
CA ASN A 27 -11.98 7.37 14.38
C ASN A 27 -12.81 8.01 15.49
N ALA A 28 -12.17 8.53 16.54
CA ALA A 28 -12.86 9.24 17.62
C ALA A 28 -13.48 10.57 17.15
N LEU A 29 -12.97 11.15 16.06
CA LEU A 29 -13.47 12.39 15.46
C LEU A 29 -14.53 12.14 14.37
N ALA A 30 -14.78 10.88 14.00
CA ALA A 30 -15.73 10.52 12.96
C ALA A 30 -17.16 10.49 13.48
N GLY A 31 -18.12 10.97 12.68
CA GLY A 31 -19.55 10.89 13.02
C GLY A 31 -20.09 9.46 13.06
N ASN A 32 -19.50 8.55 12.28
CA ASN A 32 -19.79 7.12 12.26
C ASN A 32 -18.47 6.34 12.42
N PRO A 33 -18.04 6.04 13.65
CA PRO A 33 -16.78 5.38 13.88
C PRO A 33 -16.80 3.92 13.41
N LEU A 34 -15.67 3.47 12.85
CA LEU A 34 -15.41 2.06 12.54
C LEU A 34 -15.24 1.26 13.83
N SER A 35 -15.69 0.00 13.82
CA SER A 35 -15.38 -0.97 14.87
C SER A 35 -13.88 -1.28 14.91
N ARG A 36 -13.42 -1.85 16.04
CA ARG A 36 -12.02 -2.26 16.17
C ARG A 36 -11.60 -3.28 15.11
N GLN A 37 -12.49 -4.19 14.73
CA GLN A 37 -12.23 -5.18 13.68
C GLN A 37 -12.03 -4.51 12.32
N GLU A 38 -12.87 -3.52 11.99
CA GLU A 38 -12.76 -2.75 10.75
C GLU A 38 -11.48 -1.90 10.73
N LEU A 39 -11.08 -1.31 11.85
CA LEU A 39 -9.79 -0.61 11.96
C LEU A 39 -8.61 -1.55 11.69
N HIS A 40 -8.62 -2.77 12.26
CA HIS A 40 -7.56 -3.74 11.98
C HIS A 40 -7.56 -4.18 10.50
N LYS A 41 -8.75 -4.37 9.90
CA LYS A 41 -8.86 -4.66 8.46
C LYS A 41 -8.29 -3.52 7.62
N LEU A 42 -8.61 -2.27 7.96
CA LEU A 42 -8.11 -1.08 7.30
C LEU A 42 -6.58 -1.02 7.33
N LEU A 43 -5.97 -1.23 8.50
CA LEU A 43 -4.51 -1.23 8.65
C LEU A 43 -3.86 -2.31 7.77
N TYR A 44 -4.47 -3.51 7.74
CA TYR A 44 -4.03 -4.61 6.87
C TYR A 44 -4.14 -4.24 5.38
N LEU A 45 -5.29 -3.71 4.94
CA LEU A 45 -5.53 -3.32 3.55
C LEU A 45 -4.54 -2.27 3.05
N ALA A 46 -4.26 -1.26 3.88
CA ALA A 46 -3.39 -0.15 3.52
C ALA A 46 -1.89 -0.40 3.81
N GLY A 47 -1.55 -1.49 4.51
CA GLY A 47 -0.15 -1.83 4.79
C GLY A 47 0.58 -0.81 5.65
N ASN A 48 -0.11 -0.16 6.59
CA ASN A 48 0.41 0.94 7.41
C ASN A 48 0.94 2.17 6.63
N HIS A 49 0.59 2.32 5.35
CA HIS A 49 0.95 3.50 4.58
C HIS A 49 0.01 4.67 4.90
N ALA A 50 0.55 5.71 5.55
CA ALA A 50 -0.17 6.85 6.13
C ALA A 50 -1.34 7.37 5.28
N ARG A 51 -1.03 7.76 4.05
CA ARG A 51 -2.00 8.37 3.14
C ARG A 51 -3.00 7.37 2.58
N LEU A 52 -2.59 6.12 2.38
CA LEU A 52 -3.47 5.06 1.91
C LEU A 52 -4.48 4.67 3.00
N MET A 53 -4.02 4.58 4.26
CA MET A 53 -4.89 4.37 5.42
C MET A 53 -5.95 5.45 5.52
N LYS A 54 -5.56 6.72 5.40
CA LYS A 54 -6.49 7.86 5.43
C LYS A 54 -7.55 7.76 4.32
N ILE A 55 -7.15 7.47 3.09
CA ILE A 55 -8.09 7.35 1.95
C ILE A 55 -9.06 6.20 2.16
N VAL A 56 -8.58 5.03 2.60
CA VAL A 56 -9.44 3.87 2.90
C VAL A 56 -10.41 4.21 4.02
N PHE A 57 -9.94 4.88 5.08
CA PHE A 57 -10.75 5.30 6.22
C PHE A 57 -11.88 6.23 5.82
N GLU A 58 -11.55 7.30 5.11
CA GLU A 58 -12.53 8.30 4.63
C GLU A 58 -13.53 7.67 3.66
N THR A 59 -13.09 6.76 2.80
CA THR A 59 -13.97 6.02 1.90
C THR A 59 -14.91 5.10 2.67
N TRP A 60 -14.40 4.36 3.66
CA TRP A 60 -15.19 3.42 4.46
C TRP A 60 -16.29 4.13 5.25
N ILE A 61 -15.98 5.27 5.89
CA ILE A 61 -16.97 6.04 6.66
C ILE A 61 -18.08 6.60 5.76
N LYS A 62 -17.73 7.06 4.56
CA LYS A 62 -18.72 7.58 3.60
C LYS A 62 -19.59 6.48 3.03
N GLN A 63 -18.97 5.36 2.66
CA GLN A 63 -19.63 4.24 2.02
C GLN A 63 -18.87 2.95 2.37
N PRO A 64 -19.38 2.18 3.35
CA PRO A 64 -18.80 0.90 3.70
C PRO A 64 -18.79 -0.06 2.50
N PRO A 65 -17.78 -0.93 2.37
CA PRO A 65 -17.76 -1.95 1.35
C PRO A 65 -19.00 -2.87 1.48
N PRO A 66 -19.63 -3.29 0.36
CA PRO A 66 -20.65 -4.32 0.41
C PRO A 66 -20.03 -5.64 0.93
N ASN A 67 -20.83 -6.45 1.64
CA ASN A 67 -20.36 -7.70 2.24
C ASN A 67 -19.66 -8.60 1.21
N GLY A 68 -18.39 -8.93 1.43
CA GLY A 68 -17.73 -10.09 0.81
C GLY A 68 -16.32 -9.86 0.26
N ASP A 69 -15.96 -8.64 -0.18
CA ASP A 69 -14.62 -8.39 -0.73
C ASP A 69 -14.18 -6.91 -0.63
N GLU A 70 -13.59 -6.55 0.52
CA GLU A 70 -13.08 -5.21 0.76
C GLU A 70 -11.90 -4.86 -0.17
N VAL A 71 -11.09 -5.85 -0.58
CA VAL A 71 -9.94 -5.61 -1.46
C VAL A 71 -10.42 -5.21 -2.85
N ALA A 72 -11.35 -5.98 -3.44
CA ALA A 72 -11.94 -5.64 -4.73
C ALA A 72 -12.67 -4.30 -4.68
N TYR A 73 -13.43 -4.03 -3.61
CA TYR A 73 -14.13 -2.76 -3.44
C TYR A 73 -13.16 -1.58 -3.42
N PHE A 74 -12.18 -1.57 -2.50
CA PHE A 74 -11.28 -0.43 -2.34
C PHE A 74 -10.30 -0.29 -3.51
N SER A 75 -9.82 -1.39 -4.11
CA SER A 75 -8.95 -1.32 -5.29
C SER A 75 -9.66 -0.75 -6.53
N GLY A 76 -10.98 -0.81 -6.57
CA GLY A 76 -11.81 -0.14 -7.59
C GLY A 76 -11.95 1.37 -7.38
N GLN A 77 -11.65 1.91 -6.20
CA GLN A 77 -11.88 3.32 -5.88
C GLN A 77 -10.84 4.23 -6.54
N PRO A 78 -11.25 5.33 -7.22
CA PRO A 78 -10.32 6.21 -7.92
C PRO A 78 -9.21 6.78 -7.03
N ASP A 79 -9.54 7.20 -5.81
CA ASP A 79 -8.57 7.79 -4.89
C ASP A 79 -7.54 6.76 -4.39
N VAL A 80 -7.99 5.52 -4.15
CA VAL A 80 -7.09 4.40 -3.78
C VAL A 80 -6.16 4.08 -4.95
N ARG A 81 -6.68 4.00 -6.17
CA ARG A 81 -5.85 3.76 -7.37
C ARG A 81 -4.85 4.87 -7.62
N SER A 82 -5.27 6.12 -7.46
CA SER A 82 -4.40 7.30 -7.58
C SER A 82 -3.26 7.26 -6.57
N GLU A 83 -3.56 6.87 -5.33
CA GLU A 83 -2.53 6.75 -4.30
C GLU A 83 -1.59 5.55 -4.54
N CYS A 84 -2.11 4.39 -4.95
CA CYS A 84 -1.28 3.25 -5.36
C CYS A 84 -0.35 3.62 -6.52
N ARG A 85 -0.87 4.33 -7.54
CA ARG A 85 -0.06 4.85 -8.64
C ARG A 85 1.03 5.78 -8.13
N ARG A 86 0.70 6.73 -7.25
CA ARG A 86 1.68 7.67 -6.68
C ARG A 86 2.79 6.95 -5.90
N ILE A 87 2.45 5.91 -5.14
CA ILE A 87 3.43 5.09 -4.41
C ILE A 87 4.34 4.35 -5.40
N LEU A 88 3.77 3.81 -6.48
CA LEU A 88 4.53 3.12 -7.53
C LEU A 88 5.46 4.08 -8.30
N ASP A 89 4.97 5.27 -8.65
CA ASP A 89 5.71 6.32 -9.36
C ASP A 89 6.86 6.90 -8.50
N ALA A 90 6.81 6.71 -7.17
CA ALA A 90 7.91 7.06 -6.27
C ALA A 90 9.03 6.02 -6.23
N LEU A 91 8.84 4.85 -6.85
CA LEU A 91 9.89 3.86 -7.07
C LEU A 91 10.69 4.23 -8.32
N HIS A 92 11.95 3.79 -8.36
CA HIS A 92 12.73 3.85 -9.59
C HIS A 92 12.04 2.99 -10.67
N PRO A 93 12.09 3.35 -11.97
CA PRO A 93 11.39 2.61 -13.02
C PRO A 93 11.68 1.09 -13.03
N GLN A 94 12.94 0.72 -12.81
CA GLN A 94 13.35 -0.68 -12.68
C GLN A 94 12.69 -1.40 -11.49
N GLU A 95 12.57 -0.73 -10.34
CA GLU A 95 11.89 -1.28 -9.16
C GLU A 95 10.40 -1.48 -9.43
N ALA A 96 9.75 -0.52 -10.08
CA ALA A 96 8.34 -0.62 -10.44
C ALA A 96 8.08 -1.80 -11.40
N ASP A 97 8.97 -2.01 -12.38
CA ASP A 97 8.87 -3.14 -13.31
C ASP A 97 9.09 -4.49 -12.61
N VAL A 98 10.06 -4.56 -11.70
CA VAL A 98 10.28 -5.75 -10.87
C VAL A 98 9.08 -6.02 -9.96
N ALA A 99 8.49 -4.98 -9.35
CA ALA A 99 7.28 -5.12 -8.53
C ALA A 99 6.10 -5.65 -9.34
N ARG A 100 5.93 -5.22 -10.60
CA ARG A 100 4.91 -5.77 -11.52
C ARG A 100 5.16 -7.24 -11.84
N ARG A 101 6.41 -7.63 -12.13
CA ARG A 101 6.78 -9.04 -12.37
C ARG A 101 6.60 -9.91 -11.13
N PHE A 102 6.95 -9.37 -9.97
CA PHE A 102 6.86 -10.02 -8.67
C PHE A 102 5.44 -10.51 -8.37
N VAL A 103 4.43 -9.64 -8.51
CA VAL A 103 3.03 -10.01 -8.24
C VAL A 103 2.42 -10.98 -9.26
N ARG A 104 3.12 -11.24 -10.37
CA ARG A 104 2.66 -12.08 -11.50
C ARG A 104 3.35 -13.42 -11.62
N ASP A 105 4.34 -13.70 -10.79
CA ASP A 105 5.21 -14.87 -10.98
C ASP A 105 6.07 -14.82 -12.25
N GLN A 106 6.55 -13.64 -12.61
CA GLN A 106 7.32 -13.43 -13.84
C GLN A 106 8.75 -12.98 -13.55
N LEU A 107 9.25 -13.24 -12.34
CA LEU A 107 10.60 -12.88 -11.95
C LEU A 107 11.64 -13.67 -12.75
N THR A 108 12.71 -12.98 -13.10
CA THR A 108 13.90 -13.57 -13.71
C THR A 108 15.05 -13.61 -12.69
N PRO A 109 16.10 -14.43 -12.90
CA PRO A 109 17.28 -14.40 -12.04
C PRO A 109 17.96 -13.02 -11.94
N ALA A 110 17.81 -12.19 -12.98
CA ALA A 110 18.34 -10.82 -13.00
C ALA A 110 17.59 -9.86 -12.06
N ASP A 111 16.37 -10.20 -11.64
CA ASP A 111 15.55 -9.35 -10.76
C ASP A 111 15.94 -9.48 -9.29
N ALA A 112 16.70 -10.51 -8.90
CA ALA A 112 17.02 -10.83 -7.51
C ALA A 112 17.63 -9.66 -6.70
N PRO A 113 18.59 -8.86 -7.23
CA PRO A 113 19.12 -7.71 -6.50
C PRO A 113 18.05 -6.64 -6.22
N THR A 114 17.16 -6.41 -7.18
CA THR A 114 16.07 -5.43 -7.04
C THR A 114 14.98 -5.94 -6.09
N VAL A 115 14.66 -7.23 -6.12
CA VAL A 115 13.75 -7.86 -5.14
C VAL A 115 14.29 -7.69 -3.73
N GLN A 116 15.57 -7.99 -3.51
CA GLN A 116 16.20 -7.81 -2.20
C GLN A 116 16.13 -6.35 -1.74
N HIS A 117 16.34 -5.39 -2.65
CA HIS A 117 16.22 -3.97 -2.34
C HIS A 117 14.78 -3.57 -1.96
N LEU A 118 13.78 -4.06 -2.68
CA LEU A 118 12.36 -3.85 -2.37
C LEU A 118 11.94 -4.47 -1.03
N VAL A 119 12.52 -5.62 -0.65
CA VAL A 119 12.35 -6.22 0.68
C VAL A 119 12.96 -5.32 1.76
N THR A 120 14.19 -4.85 1.58
CA THR A 120 14.85 -3.94 2.54
C THR A 120 14.08 -2.64 2.75
N ARG A 121 13.43 -2.12 1.71
CA ARG A 121 12.55 -0.93 1.79
C ARG A 121 11.17 -1.22 2.40
N GLY A 122 10.84 -2.49 2.67
CA GLY A 122 9.55 -2.92 3.18
C GLY A 122 8.41 -2.86 2.15
N PHE A 123 8.72 -2.72 0.86
CA PHE A 123 7.71 -2.76 -0.21
C PHE A 123 7.22 -4.20 -0.43
N ILE A 124 8.16 -5.17 -0.39
CA ILE A 124 7.88 -6.61 -0.31
C ILE A 124 8.04 -7.02 1.14
N THR A 125 7.02 -7.67 1.71
CA THR A 125 7.01 -8.10 3.11
C THR A 125 7.22 -9.60 3.28
N ASN A 126 6.88 -10.39 2.26
CA ASN A 126 7.14 -11.82 2.23
C ASN A 126 7.41 -12.27 0.80
N GLU A 127 8.65 -12.65 0.51
CA GLU A 127 9.07 -13.11 -0.81
C GLU A 127 8.39 -14.44 -1.18
N ALA A 128 8.42 -15.43 -0.28
CA ALA A 128 7.87 -16.76 -0.52
C ALA A 128 6.36 -16.74 -0.78
N GLN A 129 5.63 -15.86 -0.10
CA GLN A 129 4.18 -15.70 -0.27
C GLN A 129 3.80 -14.60 -1.27
N ARG A 130 4.78 -13.95 -1.90
CA ARG A 130 4.60 -12.83 -2.83
C ARG A 130 3.73 -11.71 -2.27
N GLN A 131 3.94 -11.38 -1.00
CA GLN A 131 3.19 -10.34 -0.33
C GLN A 131 3.92 -9.01 -0.44
N LEU A 132 3.18 -8.01 -0.89
CA LEU A 132 3.56 -6.61 -0.76
C LEU A 132 3.11 -6.08 0.59
N PHE A 133 3.57 -4.88 0.93
CA PHE A 133 3.15 -4.19 2.15
C PHE A 133 1.62 -4.04 2.26
N SER A 134 0.93 -3.89 1.12
CA SER A 134 -0.52 -3.67 1.05
C SER A 134 -1.19 -4.63 0.04
N PRO A 135 -2.27 -5.33 0.44
CA PRO A 135 -3.13 -6.06 -0.48
C PRO A 135 -3.75 -5.18 -1.58
N LEU A 136 -4.05 -3.91 -1.28
CA LEU A 136 -4.57 -2.95 -2.27
C LEU A 136 -3.53 -2.62 -3.33
N MET A 137 -2.25 -2.49 -2.94
CA MET A 137 -1.16 -2.35 -3.91
C MET A 137 -1.03 -3.59 -4.79
N ALA A 138 -1.10 -4.79 -4.21
CA ALA A 138 -1.02 -6.03 -4.98
C ALA A 138 -2.18 -6.15 -5.98
N ALA A 139 -3.41 -5.80 -5.57
CA ALA A 139 -4.58 -5.76 -6.45
C ALA A 139 -4.42 -4.73 -7.58
N TYR A 140 -3.92 -3.53 -7.25
CA TYR A 140 -3.64 -2.47 -8.22
C TYR A 140 -2.67 -2.95 -9.33
N LEU A 141 -1.53 -3.52 -8.95
CA LEU A 141 -0.51 -4.00 -9.90
C LEU A 141 -0.97 -5.17 -10.78
N LYS A 142 -1.89 -5.98 -10.27
CA LYS A 142 -2.55 -7.06 -11.05
C LYS A 142 -3.52 -6.46 -12.08
N ALA A 143 -4.31 -5.46 -11.70
CA ALA A 143 -5.33 -4.85 -12.56
C ALA A 143 -4.76 -3.96 -13.68
N GLU A 144 -3.66 -3.23 -13.43
CA GLU A 144 -3.12 -2.23 -14.37
C GLU A 144 -2.69 -2.81 -15.74
N ASN A 145 -2.47 -4.12 -15.85
CA ASN A 145 -2.07 -4.77 -17.11
C ASN A 145 -3.18 -5.58 -17.78
N GLY A 146 -4.39 -5.63 -17.21
CA GLY A 146 -5.57 -6.15 -17.90
C GLY A 146 -6.21 -5.14 -18.87
N GLY A 147 -5.63 -3.94 -19.01
CA GLY A 147 -6.12 -2.82 -19.83
C GLY A 147 -5.42 -2.65 -21.17
N VAL A 148 -4.79 -3.70 -21.71
CA VAL A 148 -4.47 -3.78 -23.14
C VAL A 148 -5.53 -4.66 -23.78
N SER A 149 -6.62 -4.04 -24.22
CA SER A 149 -7.59 -4.58 -25.18
C SER A 149 -7.71 -3.58 -26.31
#